data_AF-A0A972WXZ2-F1
#
_entry.id   AF-A0A972WXZ2-F1
#
_cell.length_a   1.000
_cell.length_b   1.000
_cell.length_c   1.000
_cell.angle_alpha   90.00
_cell.angle_beta   90.00
_cell.angle_gamma   90.00
#
_symmetry.space_group_name_H-M   'P 1'
#
loop_
_entity.id
_entity.type
_entity.pdbx_description
1 polymer ?
#
loop_
_entity_poly.entity_id
_entity_poly.type
_entity_poly.pdbx_seq_one_letter_code
_entity_poly.pdbx_strand_id
1 'polypeptide(L)'
;MAAFFALGFGLLRFINRFETQWVSQDGLRFTARISLDSATQEKWHEVRVLIDGETLIISGRTKKAKQFRGNWNLSYKADIQDDRRRHYVISRRDDTKAAGLLRVPATSRCVTELDALA
;
A
#
# COMPACT_ATOMS: atom_id res chain seq x y z
N MET A 1 -2.45 -32.15 -25.72
CA MET A 1 -2.64 -31.80 -24.28
C MET A 1 -1.62 -30.80 -23.73
N ALA A 2 -0.37 -30.73 -24.21
CA ALA A 2 0.67 -29.84 -23.64
C ALA A 2 0.45 -28.32 -23.87
N ALA A 3 -0.16 -27.93 -24.99
CA ALA A 3 -0.35 -26.51 -25.34
C ALA A 3 -1.29 -25.74 -24.38
N PHE A 4 -2.27 -26.43 -23.80
CA PHE A 4 -3.23 -25.83 -22.86
C PHE A 4 -2.57 -25.45 -21.53
N PHE A 5 -1.63 -26.29 -21.05
CA PHE A 5 -0.84 -26.00 -19.85
C PHE A 5 0.18 -24.88 -20.09
N ALA A 6 0.81 -24.82 -21.27
CA ALA A 6 1.75 -23.76 -21.60
C ALA A 6 1.08 -22.38 -21.66
N LEU A 7 -0.10 -22.28 -22.28
CA LEU A 7 -0.92 -21.06 -22.28
C LEU A 7 -1.41 -20.69 -20.87
N GLY A 8 -1.86 -21.67 -20.09
CA GLY A 8 -2.31 -21.44 -18.70
C GLY A 8 -1.19 -20.92 -17.79
N PHE A 9 0.00 -21.53 -17.83
CA PHE A 9 1.16 -21.06 -17.07
C PHE A 9 1.69 -19.70 -17.55
N GLY A 10 1.63 -19.44 -18.86
CA GLY A 10 1.97 -18.13 -19.43
C GLY A 10 1.04 -17.01 -18.93
N LEU A 11 -0.28 -17.25 -18.91
CA LEU A 11 -1.26 -16.30 -18.40
C LEU A 11 -1.10 -16.06 -16.90
N LEU A 12 -0.91 -17.12 -16.11
CA LEU A 12 -0.69 -17.01 -14.66
C LEU A 12 0.58 -16.23 -14.34
N ARG A 13 1.66 -16.42 -15.09
CA ARG A 13 2.90 -15.65 -14.92
C ARG A 13 2.72 -14.18 -15.28
N PHE A 14 1.88 -13.87 -16.26
CA PHE A 14 1.55 -12.50 -16.66
C PHE A 14 0.67 -11.80 -15.60
N ILE A 15 -0.33 -12.49 -15.06
CA ILE A 15 -1.21 -11.98 -14.00
C ILE A 15 -0.43 -11.81 -12.68
N ASN A 16 0.46 -12.74 -12.35
CA ASN A 16 1.27 -12.68 -11.13
C ASN A 16 2.38 -11.62 -11.18
N ARG A 17 2.57 -10.95 -12.33
CA ARG A 17 3.45 -9.77 -12.46
C ARG A 17 2.86 -8.54 -11.76
N PHE A 18 1.54 -8.51 -11.61
CA PHE A 18 0.84 -7.50 -10.83
C PHE A 18 0.92 -7.93 -9.37
N GLU A 19 1.63 -7.18 -8.52
CA GLU A 19 1.54 -7.38 -7.07
C GLU A 19 0.05 -7.35 -6.70
N THR A 20 -0.49 -8.48 -6.23
CA THR A 20 -1.93 -8.66 -5.95
C THR A 20 -2.35 -7.83 -4.76
N GLN A 21 -2.42 -6.51 -4.93
CA GLN A 21 -3.13 -5.66 -4.00
C GLN A 21 -4.62 -5.79 -4.30
N TRP A 22 -5.43 -5.82 -3.25
CA TRP A 22 -6.84 -5.57 -3.38
C TRP A 22 -7.05 -4.05 -3.31
N VAL A 23 -7.77 -3.50 -4.28
CA VAL A 23 -8.22 -2.10 -4.29
C VAL A 23 -9.70 -2.09 -4.66
N SER A 24 -10.48 -1.30 -3.93
CA SER A 24 -11.89 -1.10 -4.20
C SER A 24 -12.09 -0.29 -5.48
N GLN A 25 -13.27 -0.39 -6.08
CA GLN A 25 -13.57 0.25 -7.36
C GLN A 25 -13.47 1.78 -7.29
N ASP A 26 -13.79 2.34 -6.13
CA ASP A 26 -13.70 3.76 -5.77
C ASP A 26 -12.26 4.21 -5.40
N GLY A 27 -11.30 3.30 -5.30
CA GLY A 27 -9.91 3.64 -4.93
C GLY A 27 -9.70 3.98 -3.45
N LEU A 28 -10.76 4.19 -2.67
CA LEU A 28 -10.71 4.63 -1.28
C LEU A 28 -10.29 3.54 -0.31
N ARG A 29 -10.54 2.27 -0.64
CA ARG A 29 -10.17 1.12 0.19
C ARG A 29 -9.16 0.27 -0.53
N PHE A 30 -8.02 -0.01 0.10
CA PHE A 30 -6.99 -0.84 -0.52
C PHE A 30 -6.11 -1.55 0.50
N THR A 31 -5.41 -2.58 0.06
CA THR A 31 -4.34 -3.21 0.84
C THR A 31 -3.00 -2.61 0.44
N ALA A 32 -2.18 -2.27 1.42
CA ALA A 32 -0.86 -1.71 1.21
C ALA A 32 0.16 -2.31 2.18
N ARG A 33 1.43 -2.00 1.97
CA ARG A 33 2.50 -2.38 2.89
C ARG A 33 2.95 -1.16 3.69
N ILE A 34 3.09 -1.31 4.99
CA ILE A 34 3.56 -0.25 5.89
C ILE A 34 4.83 -0.70 6.61
N SER A 35 5.73 0.26 6.86
CA SER A 35 6.92 0.10 7.70
C SER A 35 7.01 1.30 8.66
N LEU A 36 7.52 1.09 9.88
CA LEU A 36 7.80 2.19 10.83
C LEU A 36 9.20 2.73 10.56
N ASP A 37 9.35 4.05 10.55
CA ASP A 37 10.61 4.77 10.77
C ASP A 37 11.77 4.61 9.76
N SER A 38 11.69 3.75 8.72
CA SER A 38 12.65 3.81 7.61
C SER A 38 12.27 2.97 6.38
N ALA A 39 12.57 3.50 5.18
CA ALA A 39 12.45 2.80 3.89
C ALA A 39 13.40 1.59 3.80
N THR A 40 14.43 1.59 4.64
CA THR A 40 15.47 0.57 4.77
C THR A 40 15.14 -0.53 5.79
N GLN A 41 14.03 -0.45 6.52
CA GLN A 41 13.64 -1.55 7.42
C GLN A 41 13.15 -2.77 6.65
N GLU A 42 13.62 -3.94 7.07
CA GLU A 42 13.34 -5.25 6.46
C GLU A 42 11.90 -5.73 6.68
N LYS A 43 11.11 -5.07 7.56
CA LYS A 43 9.81 -5.58 8.04
C LYS A 43 8.64 -4.77 7.50
N TRP A 44 8.26 -5.06 6.27
CA TRP A 44 7.02 -4.60 5.70
C TRP A 44 5.82 -5.41 6.22
N HIS A 45 4.79 -4.72 6.68
CA HIS A 45 3.55 -5.32 7.17
C HIS A 45 2.39 -5.00 6.23
N GLU A 46 1.60 -6.02 5.86
CA GLU A 46 0.38 -5.82 5.09
C GLU A 46 -0.73 -5.22 5.98
N VAL A 47 -1.30 -4.12 5.52
CA VAL A 47 -2.41 -3.40 6.16
C VAL A 47 -3.51 -3.12 5.16
N ARG A 48 -4.73 -2.93 5.65
CA ARG A 48 -5.84 -2.36 4.91
C ARG A 48 -5.94 -0.89 5.25
N VAL A 49 -6.02 -0.06 4.22
CA VAL A 49 -6.15 1.38 4.31
C VAL A 49 -7.52 1.75 3.77
N LEU A 50 -8.19 2.63 4.49
CA LEU A 50 -9.40 3.32 4.06
C LEU A 50 -9.10 4.82 4.08
N ILE A 51 -9.31 5.47 2.95
CA ILE A 51 -9.31 6.92 2.84
C ILE A 51 -10.69 7.42 3.30
N ASP A 52 -10.69 8.28 4.32
CA ASP A 52 -11.87 8.94 4.86
C ASP A 52 -11.60 10.45 4.90
N GLY A 53 -11.96 11.12 3.80
CA GLY A 53 -11.60 12.52 3.55
C GLY A 53 -10.08 12.72 3.58
N GLU A 54 -9.61 13.60 4.47
CA GLU A 54 -8.19 13.91 4.66
C GLU A 54 -7.44 12.90 5.56
N THR A 55 -8.13 11.88 6.07
CA THR A 55 -7.56 10.91 7.00
C THR A 55 -7.49 9.52 6.42
N LEU A 56 -6.47 8.78 6.85
CA LEU A 56 -6.22 7.39 6.49
C LEU A 56 -6.52 6.50 7.70
N ILE A 57 -7.57 5.70 7.59
CA ILE A 57 -7.91 4.70 8.59
C ILE A 57 -7.16 3.41 8.23
N ILE A 58 -6.15 3.07 9.04
CA ILE A 58 -5.32 1.88 8.83
C ILE A 58 -5.78 0.77 9.75
N SER A 59 -5.90 -0.44 9.20
CA SER A 59 -6.24 -1.65 9.93
C SER A 59 -5.26 -2.78 9.61
N GLY A 60 -4.64 -3.31 10.67
CA GLY A 60 -3.69 -4.41 10.55
C GLY A 60 -4.35 -5.77 10.39
N ARG A 61 -3.92 -6.55 9.38
CA ARG A 61 -4.41 -7.91 9.16
C ARG A 61 -3.73 -8.94 10.07
N THR A 62 -2.44 -8.76 10.35
CA THR A 62 -1.63 -9.67 11.18
C THR A 62 -1.46 -9.14 12.61
N LYS A 63 -1.13 -10.01 13.58
CA LYS A 63 -0.89 -9.61 14.98
C LYS A 63 0.15 -8.48 15.10
N LYS A 64 1.21 -8.52 14.29
CA LYS A 64 2.23 -7.46 14.21
C LYS A 64 1.70 -6.20 13.51
N ALA A 65 0.86 -6.36 12.49
CA ALA A 65 0.22 -5.22 11.82
C ALA A 65 -0.83 -4.50 12.69
N LYS A 66 -1.33 -5.12 13.77
CA LYS A 66 -2.30 -4.48 14.67
C LYS A 66 -1.77 -3.23 15.35
N GLN A 67 -0.45 -3.10 15.52
CA GLN A 67 0.16 -1.89 16.09
C GLN A 67 -0.03 -0.64 15.21
N PHE A 68 -0.28 -0.83 13.91
CA PHE A 68 -0.52 0.25 12.97
C PHE A 68 -2.01 0.65 12.89
N ARG A 69 -2.88 0.00 13.68
CA ARG A 69 -4.30 0.30 13.66
C ARG A 69 -4.56 1.70 14.22
N GLY A 70 -5.29 2.52 13.48
CA GLY A 70 -5.70 3.85 13.93
C GLY A 70 -5.90 4.83 12.79
N ASN A 71 -6.02 6.10 13.16
CA ASN A 71 -6.17 7.21 12.23
C ASN A 71 -4.78 7.81 11.95
N TRP A 72 -4.44 7.87 10.68
CA TRP A 72 -3.19 8.38 10.16
C TRP A 72 -3.49 9.55 9.23
N ASN A 73 -2.56 10.49 9.15
CA ASN A 73 -2.60 11.57 8.19
C ASN A 73 -1.54 11.32 7.14
N LEU A 74 -1.87 11.59 5.88
CA LEU A 74 -0.88 11.62 4.82
C LEU A 74 -0.05 12.90 4.99
N SER A 75 1.28 12.78 4.96
CA SER A 75 2.17 13.93 5.18
C SER A 75 2.79 14.42 3.88
N TYR A 76 3.48 13.54 3.14
CA TYR A 76 4.05 13.89 1.84
C TYR A 76 4.42 12.62 1.07
N LYS A 77 4.55 12.74 -0.24
CA LYS A 77 5.08 11.69 -1.11
C LYS A 77 6.59 11.59 -0.94
N ALA A 78 7.10 10.42 -0.58
CA ALA A 78 8.54 10.17 -0.58
C ALA A 78 8.98 9.93 -2.02
N ASP A 79 9.84 10.82 -2.54
CA ASP A 79 10.43 10.69 -3.87
C ASP A 79 11.56 9.66 -3.85
N ILE A 80 11.18 8.40 -3.66
CA ILE A 80 12.07 7.25 -3.80
C ILE A 80 11.92 6.77 -5.24
N GLN A 81 13.03 6.77 -5.97
CA GLN A 81 13.11 6.41 -7.39
C GLN A 81 12.86 4.90 -7.58
N ASP A 82 11.61 4.45 -7.43
CA ASP A 82 11.14 3.11 -7.78
C ASP A 82 9.93 3.28 -8.72
N ASP A 83 10.18 3.15 -10.02
CA ASP A 83 9.20 3.36 -11.09
C ASP A 83 7.95 2.46 -10.96
N ARG A 84 8.06 1.36 -10.19
CA ARG A 84 6.93 0.43 -9.98
C ARG A 84 6.19 0.66 -8.67
N ARG A 85 6.75 1.42 -7.71
CA ARG A 85 6.20 1.56 -6.35
C ARG A 85 6.29 2.99 -5.86
N ARG A 86 5.16 3.50 -5.41
CA ARG A 86 5.08 4.79 -4.75
C ARG A 86 5.16 4.63 -3.24
N HIS A 87 5.92 5.52 -2.62
CA HIS A 87 6.11 5.58 -1.19
C HIS A 87 5.49 6.88 -0.67
N TYR A 88 4.65 6.77 0.35
CA TYR A 88 4.00 7.89 1.00
C TYR A 88 4.40 7.89 2.47
N VAL A 89 4.78 9.05 2.98
CA VAL A 89 5.02 9.24 4.41
C VAL A 89 3.69 9.55 5.06
N ILE A 90 3.38 8.78 6.10
CA ILE A 90 2.17 8.93 6.90
C ILE A 90 2.58 9.16 8.35
N SER A 91 1.84 10.00 9.05
CA SER A 91 2.03 10.25 10.49
C SER A 91 0.79 9.85 11.25
N ARG A 92 0.96 9.34 12.46
CA ARG A 92 -0.20 9.01 13.30
C ARG A 92 -0.84 10.32 13.78
N ARG A 93 -2.18 10.43 13.71
CA ARG A 93 -2.89 11.64 14.10
C ARG A 93 -2.67 12.02 15.57
N ASP A 94 -2.56 11.01 16.43
CA ASP A 94 -2.35 11.18 17.88
C ASP A 94 -0.88 11.38 18.25
N ASP A 95 0.06 11.04 17.36
CA ASP A 95 1.50 11.12 17.61
C ASP A 95 2.27 11.38 16.32
N THR A 96 2.62 12.65 16.09
CA THR A 96 3.37 13.08 14.91
C THR A 96 4.81 12.52 14.89
N LYS A 97 5.33 12.01 16.02
CA LYS A 97 6.65 11.34 16.06
C LYS A 97 6.60 9.93 15.48
N ALA A 98 5.42 9.30 15.45
CA ALA A 98 5.23 8.00 14.82
C ALA A 98 5.01 8.19 13.30
N ALA A 99 6.11 8.30 12.56
CA ALA A 99 6.12 8.32 11.11
C ALA A 99 6.20 6.90 10.54
N GLY A 100 5.34 6.61 9.56
CA GLY A 100 5.31 5.37 8.80
C GLY A 100 5.53 5.63 7.32
N LEU A 101 6.07 4.63 6.63
CA LEU A 101 6.16 4.61 5.18
C LEU A 101 5.13 3.63 4.64
N LEU A 102 4.20 4.17 3.86
CA LEU A 102 3.21 3.41 3.12
C LEU A 102 3.73 3.16 1.71
N ARG A 103 3.76 1.91 1.30
CA ARG A 103 4.16 1.49 -0.05
C ARG A 103 2.96 0.93 -0.78
N VAL A 104 2.73 1.47 -1.97
CA VAL A 104 1.68 1.04 -2.91
C VAL A 104 2.25 0.91 -4.33
N PRO A 105 1.77 -0.03 -5.14
CA PRO A 105 2.10 -0.13 -6.57
C PRO A 105 1.72 1.15 -7.32
N ALA A 106 2.60 1.62 -8.21
CA ALA A 106 2.40 2.86 -8.97
C ALA A 106 1.20 2.78 -9.93
N THR A 107 0.82 1.58 -10.38
CA THR A 107 -0.32 1.33 -11.28
C THR A 107 -1.66 1.20 -10.56
N SER A 108 -1.67 1.41 -9.24
CA SER A 108 -2.88 1.31 -8.42
C SER A 108 -3.84 2.47 -8.66
N ARG A 109 -5.15 2.18 -8.65
CA ARG A 109 -6.19 3.23 -8.62
C ARG A 109 -6.16 4.09 -7.35
N CYS A 110 -5.68 3.56 -6.23
CA CYS A 110 -5.57 4.33 -4.99
C CYS A 110 -4.49 5.42 -5.06
N VAL A 111 -3.59 5.37 -6.04
CA VAL A 111 -2.57 6.40 -6.23
C VAL A 111 -3.20 7.74 -6.61
N THR A 112 -4.25 7.74 -7.44
CA THR A 112 -4.96 8.97 -7.81
C THR A 112 -5.58 9.63 -6.58
N GLU A 113 -6.22 8.84 -5.72
CA GLU A 113 -6.82 9.34 -4.47
C GLU A 113 -5.76 9.78 -3.46
N LEU A 114 -4.66 9.05 -3.33
CA LEU A 114 -3.55 9.42 -2.45
C LEU A 114 -2.81 10.67 -2.92
N ASP A 115 -2.63 10.83 -4.24
CA ASP A 115 -2.02 12.02 -4.82
C ASP A 115 -2.93 13.26 -4.67
N ALA A 116 -4.25 13.09 -4.62
CA ALA A 116 -5.19 14.19 -4.35
C ALA A 116 -5.14 14.68 -2.89
N LEU A 117 -4.59 13.87 -1.97
CA LEU A 117 -4.46 14.18 -0.54
C LEU A 117 -3.07 14.68 -0.13
N ALA A 118 -2.08 14.58 -1.02
CA ALA A 118 -0.67 14.93 -0.78
C ALA A 118 -0.38 16.37 -1.18
#